data_AF-R7S741-F1
#
_entry.id   AF-R7S741-F1
#
_cell.length_a   1.000
_cell.length_b   1.000
_cell.length_c   1.000
_cell.angle_alpha   90.00
_cell.angle_beta   90.00
_cell.angle_gamma   90.00
#
_symmetry.space_group_name_H-M   'P 1'
#
loop_
_entity.id
_entity.type
_entity.pdbx_description
1 polymer ?
#
loop_
_entity_poly.entity_id
_entity_poly.type
_entity_poly.pdbx_seq_one_letter_code
_entity_poly.pdbx_strand_id
1 'polypeptide(L)'
;MAIAAALVSVLSTLQPQFVLNFSEARQHSLTVMAVVRALGQTLREDYVRGEMKMRGELRWLMREGLSDISGVPCARMAYTIKGYCTHVVLRYSVRLVGWPDNIVFDNLSRITGKERVSRLLALWKSGVMHFVPITDTAVLDAAMKDPLAVAPAVLHRGIPPKRHRSDLGKRHRRPKANPYGLPSRYPRDGPKSAEVITDEAEARAEQEARIAELTDLQLVLLRLQRLPFVWPELAA
;
A
#
# COMPACT_ATOMS: atom_id res chain seq x y z
N MET A 1 -35.35 80.38 -57.31
CA MET A 1 -35.15 79.15 -58.11
C MET A 1 -35.33 77.94 -57.18
N ALA A 2 -36.51 77.54 -56.70
CA ALA A 2 -37.87 77.49 -57.26
C ALA A 2 -37.95 76.78 -58.62
N ILE A 3 -38.88 75.81 -58.70
CA ILE A 3 -39.24 74.90 -59.81
C ILE A 3 -38.64 73.48 -59.56
N ALA A 4 -39.32 72.60 -58.85
CA ALA A 4 -40.51 71.82 -59.28
C ALA A 4 -40.17 70.67 -60.24
N ALA A 5 -40.22 69.44 -59.71
CA ALA A 5 -40.52 68.20 -60.43
C ALA A 5 -40.76 67.12 -59.34
N ALA A 6 -41.92 67.11 -58.69
CA ALA A 6 -43.16 66.51 -59.18
C ALA A 6 -43.02 64.99 -59.40
N LEU A 7 -43.59 64.22 -58.48
CA LEU A 7 -44.67 63.24 -58.70
C LEU A 7 -44.89 62.54 -57.36
N VAL A 8 -45.96 62.91 -56.64
CA VAL A 8 -47.19 62.09 -56.55
C VAL A 8 -46.87 60.81 -55.75
N SER A 9 -47.31 60.66 -54.51
CA SER A 9 -48.72 60.49 -54.20
C SER A 9 -48.93 60.25 -52.69
N VAL A 10 -50.04 60.77 -52.15
CA VAL A 10 -50.99 60.03 -51.28
C VAL A 10 -50.43 59.68 -49.88
N LEU A 11 -50.59 60.51 -48.84
CA LEU A 11 -51.83 60.87 -48.12
C LEU A 11 -52.75 59.67 -47.88
N SER A 12 -53.25 59.50 -46.65
CA SER A 12 -54.25 58.47 -46.28
C SER A 12 -53.60 57.08 -46.13
N THR A 13 -53.95 56.19 -45.21
CA THR A 13 -54.91 56.10 -44.10
C THR A 13 -54.66 54.69 -43.55
N LEU A 14 -54.82 54.50 -42.24
CA LEU A 14 -55.36 53.29 -41.60
C LEU A 14 -55.16 51.93 -42.29
N GLN A 15 -54.27 51.11 -41.70
CA GLN A 15 -54.36 49.63 -41.43
C GLN A 15 -54.86 48.70 -42.55
N PRO A 16 -54.38 47.44 -42.73
CA PRO A 16 -54.29 46.45 -41.63
C PRO A 16 -53.32 45.24 -41.81
N GLN A 17 -53.33 44.37 -40.78
CA GLN A 17 -53.06 42.91 -40.79
C GLN A 17 -51.63 42.33 -40.92
N PHE A 18 -51.37 41.44 -39.93
CA PHE A 18 -50.67 40.15 -40.04
C PHE A 18 -49.29 40.13 -40.70
N VAL A 19 -48.25 39.83 -39.92
CA VAL A 19 -47.50 38.55 -39.97
C VAL A 19 -46.42 38.55 -38.86
N LEU A 20 -46.59 37.59 -37.95
CA LEU A 20 -45.60 36.79 -37.22
C LEU A 20 -44.29 37.46 -36.75
N ASN A 21 -44.04 37.40 -35.44
CA ASN A 21 -42.76 36.88 -34.95
C ASN A 21 -42.90 36.14 -33.62
N PHE A 22 -42.76 34.82 -33.73
CA PHE A 22 -42.85 33.80 -32.70
C PHE A 22 -41.43 33.63 -32.14
N SER A 23 -41.02 34.43 -31.14
CA SER A 23 -39.64 34.38 -30.62
C SER A 23 -39.45 35.07 -29.26
N GLU A 24 -40.30 34.82 -28.25
CA GLU A 24 -39.99 35.34 -26.91
C GLU A 24 -40.63 34.55 -25.76
N ALA A 25 -40.39 33.23 -25.75
CA ALA A 25 -40.71 32.39 -24.60
C ALA A 25 -39.76 31.18 -24.52
N ARG A 26 -38.46 31.43 -24.32
CA ARG A 26 -37.47 30.39 -23.93
C ARG A 26 -36.17 31.02 -23.42
N GLN A 27 -36.23 31.75 -22.31
CA GLN A 27 -35.02 32.27 -21.63
C GLN A 27 -34.83 31.79 -20.18
N HIS A 28 -35.66 30.87 -19.67
CA HIS A 28 -35.45 30.31 -18.33
C HIS A 28 -35.61 28.78 -18.30
N SER A 29 -34.75 28.07 -19.02
CA SER A 29 -34.39 26.69 -18.69
C SER A 29 -33.15 26.32 -19.48
N LEU A 30 -32.18 25.68 -18.83
CA LEU A 30 -30.93 25.13 -19.38
C LEU A 30 -29.71 26.08 -19.40
N THR A 31 -29.20 26.46 -18.23
CA THR A 31 -27.76 26.71 -18.07
C THR A 31 -27.25 26.10 -16.77
N VAL A 32 -27.47 24.80 -16.61
CA VAL A 32 -26.54 23.94 -15.86
C VAL A 32 -25.76 23.18 -16.92
N MET A 33 -24.78 23.85 -17.52
CA MET A 33 -23.76 23.19 -18.34
C MET A 33 -22.89 22.38 -17.37
N ALA A 34 -23.31 21.14 -17.12
CA ALA A 34 -22.44 20.12 -16.58
C ALA A 34 -21.22 20.04 -17.51
N VAL A 35 -20.09 20.58 -17.06
CA VAL A 35 -18.80 20.37 -17.69
C VAL A 35 -18.47 18.90 -17.50
N VAL A 36 -18.92 18.07 -18.44
CA VAL A 36 -18.50 16.68 -18.54
C VAL A 36 -17.04 16.71 -18.95
N ARG A 37 -16.15 16.61 -17.97
CA ARG A 37 -14.70 16.54 -18.17
C ARG A 37 -14.37 15.24 -18.90
N ALA A 38 -13.50 15.32 -19.90
CA ALA A 38 -12.97 14.14 -20.57
C ALA A 38 -12.29 13.20 -19.54
N LEU A 39 -12.47 11.89 -19.73
CA LEU A 39 -11.80 10.86 -18.93
C LEU A 39 -10.29 11.12 -18.90
N GLY A 40 -9.76 11.51 -17.74
CA GLY A 40 -8.34 11.80 -17.53
C GLY A 40 -7.99 13.25 -17.12
N GLN A 41 -8.93 14.20 -17.18
CA GLN A 41 -8.68 15.56 -16.67
C GLN A 41 -8.94 15.66 -15.17
N THR A 42 -7.86 15.81 -14.40
CA THR A 42 -7.89 15.99 -12.93
C THR A 42 -7.85 17.47 -12.55
N LEU A 43 -8.38 17.79 -11.37
CA LEU A 43 -8.69 19.16 -10.89
C LEU A 43 -7.47 20.09 -10.68
N ARG A 44 -6.23 19.58 -10.78
CA ARG A 44 -4.98 20.35 -10.61
C ARG A 44 -3.87 19.77 -11.48
N GLU A 45 -3.26 20.59 -12.33
CA GLU A 45 -2.18 20.17 -13.24
C GLU A 45 -0.87 19.86 -12.51
N ASP A 46 -0.64 20.49 -11.35
CA ASP A 46 0.72 20.67 -10.81
C ASP A 46 1.11 19.72 -9.68
N TYR A 47 0.15 19.19 -8.92
CA TYR A 47 0.45 18.57 -7.62
C TYR A 47 0.83 17.09 -7.72
N VAL A 48 0.04 16.28 -8.43
CA VAL A 48 0.25 14.82 -8.53
C VAL A 48 1.30 14.47 -9.60
N ARG A 49 1.37 15.26 -10.67
CA ARG A 49 2.26 14.99 -11.82
C ARG A 49 3.73 15.27 -11.48
N GLY A 50 4.02 16.35 -10.75
CA GLY A 50 5.39 16.74 -10.40
C GLY A 50 6.07 15.75 -9.44
N GLU A 51 5.37 15.35 -8.38
CA GLU A 51 5.89 14.35 -7.42
C GLU A 51 6.09 12.99 -8.10
N MET A 52 5.13 12.53 -8.91
CA MET A 52 5.26 11.28 -9.66
C MET A 52 6.42 11.32 -10.65
N LYS A 53 6.61 12.46 -11.35
CA LYS A 53 7.73 12.67 -12.28
C LYS A 53 9.08 12.57 -11.54
N MET A 54 9.23 13.29 -10.42
CA MET A 54 10.46 13.25 -9.63
C MET A 54 10.75 11.87 -9.05
N ARG A 55 9.71 11.15 -8.60
CA ARG A 55 9.87 9.74 -8.18
C ARG A 55 10.29 8.84 -9.33
N GLY A 56 9.74 9.05 -10.52
CA GLY A 56 10.10 8.31 -11.73
C GLY A 56 11.57 8.53 -12.10
N GLU A 57 11.98 9.80 -12.12
CA GLU A 57 13.35 10.22 -12.38
C GLU A 57 14.34 9.63 -11.37
N LEU A 58 14.05 9.75 -10.07
CA LEU A 58 14.90 9.18 -9.02
C LEU A 58 15.00 7.64 -9.13
N ARG A 59 13.90 6.94 -9.42
CA ARG A 59 13.94 5.47 -9.65
C ARG A 59 14.81 5.10 -10.85
N TRP A 60 14.78 5.90 -11.90
CA TRP A 60 15.57 5.68 -13.10
C TRP A 60 17.06 5.89 -12.80
N LEU A 61 17.41 7.03 -12.21
CA LEU A 61 18.79 7.36 -11.82
C LEU A 61 19.40 6.33 -10.84
N MET A 62 18.64 5.90 -9.83
CA MET A 62 19.11 4.85 -8.91
C MET A 62 19.25 3.50 -9.60
N ARG A 63 18.39 3.18 -10.57
CA ARG A 63 18.52 1.93 -11.34
C ARG A 63 19.79 1.96 -12.19
N GLU A 64 20.01 3.06 -12.89
CA GLU A 64 21.18 3.28 -13.74
C GLU A 64 22.46 3.20 -12.92
N GLY A 65 22.58 4.01 -11.86
CA GLY A 65 23.77 3.99 -11.00
C GLY A 65 24.03 2.62 -10.34
N LEU A 66 22.98 1.87 -10.00
CA LEU A 66 23.15 0.50 -9.50
C LEU A 66 23.65 -0.45 -10.59
N SER A 67 23.11 -0.34 -11.81
CA SER A 67 23.55 -1.15 -12.95
C SER A 67 24.98 -0.85 -13.35
N ASP A 68 25.38 0.42 -13.34
CA ASP A 68 26.73 0.86 -13.70
C ASP A 68 27.77 0.31 -12.71
N ILE A 69 27.49 0.39 -11.42
CA ILE A 69 28.42 -0.05 -10.37
C ILE A 69 28.45 -1.58 -10.22
N SER A 70 27.30 -2.24 -10.36
CA SER A 70 27.23 -3.71 -10.24
C SER A 70 27.66 -4.44 -11.51
N GLY A 71 27.70 -3.75 -12.66
CA GLY A 71 27.88 -4.38 -13.97
C GLY A 71 26.70 -5.24 -14.43
N VAL A 72 25.60 -5.29 -13.67
CA VAL A 72 24.43 -6.10 -13.99
C VAL A 72 23.37 -5.25 -14.69
N PRO A 73 23.01 -5.56 -15.95
CA PRO A 73 21.96 -4.83 -16.63
C PRO A 73 20.61 -5.05 -15.93
N CYS A 74 19.82 -3.99 -15.85
CA CYS A 74 18.50 -4.00 -15.21
C CYS A 74 18.51 -4.36 -13.71
N ALA A 75 19.59 -4.04 -12.97
CA ALA A 75 19.64 -4.21 -11.53
C ALA A 75 18.48 -3.45 -10.86
N ARG A 76 17.80 -4.09 -9.90
CA ARG A 76 16.60 -3.52 -9.27
C ARG A 76 16.84 -3.23 -7.80
N MET A 77 16.51 -2.00 -7.41
CA MET A 77 16.53 -1.58 -6.02
C MET A 77 15.43 -2.27 -5.20
N ALA A 78 15.78 -2.73 -4.00
CA ALA A 78 14.85 -3.21 -2.99
C ALA A 78 14.86 -2.24 -1.79
N TYR A 79 13.67 -1.82 -1.34
CA TYR A 79 13.53 -0.77 -0.32
C TYR A 79 13.16 -1.30 1.07
N THR A 80 12.83 -2.58 1.19
CA THR A 80 12.70 -3.24 2.50
C THR A 80 14.08 -3.60 3.00
N ILE A 81 14.40 -3.44 4.29
CA ILE A 81 15.76 -3.73 4.82
C ILE A 81 16.24 -5.14 4.47
N LYS A 82 15.40 -6.15 4.73
CA LYS A 82 15.74 -7.53 4.35
C LYS A 82 16.01 -7.68 2.85
N GLY A 83 15.12 -7.15 2.00
CA GLY A 83 15.29 -7.19 0.56
C GLY A 83 16.49 -6.39 0.04
N TYR A 84 16.81 -5.27 0.69
CA TYR A 84 17.98 -4.45 0.39
C TYR A 84 19.26 -5.23 0.69
N CYS A 85 19.36 -5.82 1.89
CA CYS A 85 20.48 -6.68 2.26
C CYS A 85 20.62 -7.85 1.27
N THR A 86 19.56 -8.61 0.99
CA THR A 86 19.67 -9.80 0.15
C THR A 86 19.87 -9.50 -1.34
N HIS A 87 19.21 -8.48 -1.88
CA HIS A 87 19.16 -8.24 -3.33
C HIS A 87 20.06 -7.10 -3.81
N VAL A 88 20.55 -6.24 -2.91
CA VAL A 88 21.46 -5.15 -3.27
C VAL A 88 22.83 -5.41 -2.68
N VAL A 89 22.91 -5.58 -1.35
CA VAL A 89 24.20 -5.76 -0.66
C VAL A 89 24.82 -7.11 -1.00
N LEU A 90 24.16 -8.22 -0.70
CA LEU A 90 24.73 -9.56 -0.87
C LEU A 90 24.80 -9.99 -2.34
N ARG A 91 23.84 -9.57 -3.17
CA ARG A 91 23.77 -9.98 -4.58
C ARG A 91 24.69 -9.19 -5.48
N TYR A 92 24.78 -7.87 -5.27
CA TYR A 92 25.57 -6.98 -6.13
C TYR A 92 26.85 -6.49 -5.46
N SER A 93 27.05 -6.77 -4.17
CA SER A 93 28.16 -6.23 -3.38
C SER A 93 28.21 -4.71 -3.41
N VAL A 94 27.04 -4.06 -3.30
CA VAL A 94 26.90 -2.60 -3.36
C VAL A 94 26.16 -2.08 -2.12
N ARG A 95 26.64 -0.99 -1.53
CA ARG A 95 25.94 -0.23 -0.49
C ARG A 95 25.51 1.15 -0.98
N LEU A 96 24.44 1.68 -0.40
CA LEU A 96 23.93 3.02 -0.64
C LEU A 96 24.43 3.92 0.49
N VAL A 97 25.14 4.97 0.15
CA VAL A 97 25.70 5.94 1.09
C VAL A 97 24.97 7.27 0.91
N GLY A 98 24.84 8.04 1.99
CA GLY A 98 24.30 9.40 1.95
C GLY A 98 22.78 9.50 1.92
N TRP A 99 22.06 8.45 2.35
CA TRP A 99 20.63 8.58 2.59
C TRP A 99 20.39 9.52 3.79
N PRO A 100 19.46 10.48 3.69
CA PRO A 100 19.26 11.47 4.76
C PRO A 100 18.57 10.88 6.00
N ASP A 101 19.07 11.22 7.18
CA ASP A 101 18.59 10.68 8.47
C ASP A 101 17.14 11.04 8.80
N ASN A 102 16.64 12.17 8.27
CA ASN A 102 15.29 12.63 8.54
C ASN A 102 14.22 11.98 7.64
N ILE A 103 14.61 11.09 6.72
CA ILE A 103 13.70 10.41 5.80
C ILE A 103 13.82 8.90 6.01
N VAL A 104 12.70 8.26 6.32
CA VAL A 104 12.64 6.80 6.47
C VAL A 104 13.05 6.13 5.15
N PHE A 105 13.99 5.18 5.22
CA PHE A 105 14.32 4.31 4.10
C PHE A 105 13.13 3.39 3.78
N ASP A 106 12.45 3.68 2.68
CA ASP A 106 11.26 2.97 2.22
C ASP A 106 11.10 3.18 0.70
N ASN A 107 10.15 2.47 0.11
CA ASN A 107 9.80 2.64 -1.29
C ASN A 107 9.40 4.10 -1.54
N LEU A 108 9.93 4.68 -2.62
CA LEU A 108 9.65 6.06 -3.02
C LEU A 108 8.15 6.35 -3.18
N SER A 109 7.30 5.35 -3.47
CA SER A 109 5.84 5.54 -3.51
C SER A 109 5.20 5.71 -2.13
N ARG A 110 5.85 5.24 -1.07
CA ARG A 110 5.41 5.35 0.33
C ARG A 110 5.95 6.60 1.02
N ILE A 111 7.04 7.18 0.52
CA ILE A 111 7.56 8.45 1.01
C ILE A 111 6.66 9.56 0.49
N THR A 112 5.78 10.07 1.34
CA THR A 112 4.84 11.14 1.00
C THR A 112 5.49 12.52 1.10
N GLY A 113 5.12 13.42 0.19
CA GLY A 113 5.52 14.82 0.21
C GLY A 113 6.56 15.16 -0.85
N LYS A 114 6.22 16.15 -1.70
CA LYS A 114 7.07 16.65 -2.78
C LYS A 114 8.44 17.11 -2.31
N GLU A 115 8.51 17.78 -1.16
CA GLU A 115 9.75 18.29 -0.57
C GLU A 115 10.74 17.17 -0.21
N ARG A 116 10.24 16.06 0.35
CA ARG A 116 11.09 14.91 0.70
C ARG A 116 11.66 14.24 -0.55
N VAL A 117 10.82 14.03 -1.56
CA VAL A 117 11.26 13.43 -2.84
C VAL A 117 12.24 14.35 -3.57
N SER A 118 11.95 15.65 -3.64
CA SER A 118 12.85 16.61 -4.28
C SER A 118 14.19 16.73 -3.56
N ARG A 119 14.21 16.68 -2.22
CA ARG A 119 15.45 16.60 -1.44
C ARG A 119 16.27 15.35 -1.76
N LEU A 120 15.64 14.17 -1.83
CA LEU A 120 16.33 12.93 -2.22
C LEU A 120 16.93 13.05 -3.63
N LEU A 121 16.17 13.62 -4.57
CA LEU A 121 16.64 13.85 -5.94
C LEU A 121 17.82 14.83 -5.99
N ALA A 122 17.77 15.91 -5.21
CA ALA A 122 18.86 16.87 -5.11
C ALA A 122 20.12 16.23 -4.51
N LEU A 123 19.98 15.44 -3.43
CA LEU A 123 21.09 14.71 -2.82
C LEU A 123 21.74 13.72 -3.80
N TRP A 124 20.93 13.02 -4.59
CA TRP A 124 21.43 12.15 -5.64
C TRP A 124 22.23 12.92 -6.70
N LYS A 125 21.63 13.99 -7.25
CA LYS A 125 22.28 14.81 -8.29
C LYS A 125 23.54 15.52 -7.80
N SER A 126 23.59 15.87 -6.51
CA SER A 126 24.79 16.44 -5.89
C SER A 126 25.91 15.42 -5.64
N GLY A 127 25.63 14.12 -5.80
CA GLY A 127 26.58 13.05 -5.51
C GLY A 127 26.70 12.70 -4.02
N VAL A 128 26.06 13.45 -3.11
CA VAL A 128 26.03 13.11 -1.68
C VAL A 128 25.41 11.74 -1.45
N MET A 129 24.31 11.44 -2.16
CA MET A 129 23.69 10.12 -2.15
C MET A 129 24.13 9.34 -3.40
N HIS A 130 24.85 8.24 -3.20
CA HIS A 130 25.36 7.41 -4.30
C HIS A 130 25.59 5.96 -3.85
N PHE A 131 25.73 5.07 -4.83
CA PHE A 131 26.11 3.69 -4.57
C PHE A 131 27.64 3.55 -4.51
N VAL A 132 28.11 2.68 -3.62
CA VAL A 132 29.53 2.38 -3.42
C VAL A 132 29.72 0.86 -3.44
N PRO A 133 30.67 0.33 -4.22
CA PRO A 133 30.99 -1.09 -4.18
C PRO A 133 31.61 -1.46 -2.83
N ILE A 134 31.24 -2.64 -2.32
CA ILE A 134 31.75 -3.21 -1.08
C ILE A 134 32.85 -4.19 -1.45
N THR A 135 34.08 -3.84 -1.12
CA THR A 135 35.24 -4.73 -1.29
C THR A 135 35.49 -5.61 -0.07
N ASP A 136 35.04 -5.16 1.11
CA ASP A 136 35.30 -5.83 2.38
C ASP A 136 34.33 -7.00 2.60
N THR A 137 34.89 -8.21 2.67
CA THR A 137 34.14 -9.44 2.92
C THR A 137 33.57 -9.49 4.33
N ALA A 138 34.22 -8.86 5.33
CA ALA A 138 33.72 -8.83 6.70
C ALA A 138 32.37 -8.11 6.80
N VAL A 139 32.17 -7.07 5.99
CA VAL A 139 30.89 -6.35 5.90
C VAL A 139 29.80 -7.24 5.29
N LEU A 140 30.13 -8.04 4.27
CA LEU A 140 29.19 -8.97 3.66
C LEU A 140 28.80 -10.10 4.63
N ASP A 141 29.77 -10.64 5.38
CA ASP A 141 29.51 -11.65 6.41
C ASP A 141 28.65 -11.09 7.55
N ALA A 142 28.90 -9.84 7.96
CA ALA A 142 28.08 -9.13 8.93
C ALA A 142 26.65 -8.94 8.39
N ALA A 143 26.49 -8.56 7.12
CA ALA A 143 25.19 -8.40 6.47
C ALA A 143 24.37 -9.70 6.44
N MET A 144 25.06 -10.83 6.27
CA MET A 144 24.45 -12.15 6.22
C MET A 144 23.94 -12.60 7.60
N LYS A 145 24.63 -12.21 8.67
CA LYS A 145 24.20 -12.46 10.06
C LYS A 145 23.11 -11.49 10.51
N ASP A 146 23.31 -10.20 10.28
CA ASP A 146 22.38 -9.15 10.65
C ASP A 146 22.11 -8.19 9.47
N PRO A 147 20.93 -8.27 8.84
CA PRO A 147 20.55 -7.36 7.77
C PRO A 147 20.30 -5.91 8.25
N LEU A 148 20.12 -5.64 9.55
CA LEU A 148 20.00 -4.26 10.06
C LEU A 148 21.36 -3.55 10.09
N ALA A 149 22.46 -4.29 10.25
CA ALA A 149 23.81 -3.72 10.30
C ALA A 149 24.22 -2.98 9.02
N VAL A 150 23.61 -3.33 7.88
CA VAL A 150 23.86 -2.69 6.57
C VAL A 150 22.68 -1.83 6.12
N ALA A 151 21.86 -1.35 7.06
CA ALA A 151 20.80 -0.42 6.72
C ALA A 151 21.39 0.88 6.16
N PRO A 152 20.86 1.41 5.05
CA PRO A 152 21.38 2.63 4.43
C PRO A 152 21.02 3.90 5.18
N ALA A 153 20.07 3.83 6.13
CA ALA A 153 19.59 4.96 6.91
C ALA A 153 19.30 4.53 8.36
N VAL A 154 19.44 5.47 9.28
CA VAL A 154 19.07 5.27 10.70
C VAL A 154 17.57 5.03 10.85
N LEU A 155 16.75 5.78 10.10
CA LEU A 155 15.30 5.60 10.11
C LEU A 155 14.88 4.55 9.09
N HIS A 156 14.37 3.41 9.58
CA HIS A 156 13.83 2.34 8.76
C HIS A 156 12.66 1.63 9.43
N ARG A 157 11.84 0.93 8.65
CA ARG A 157 10.70 0.15 9.18
C ARG A 157 11.08 -1.20 9.82
N GLY A 158 12.38 -1.47 9.95
CA GLY A 158 12.89 -2.74 10.43
C GLY A 158 12.55 -3.91 9.50
N ILE A 159 12.62 -5.12 10.05
CA ILE A 159 12.31 -6.35 9.33
C ILE A 159 10.91 -6.78 9.74
N PRO A 160 9.95 -6.84 8.81
CA PRO A 160 8.62 -7.33 9.14
C PRO A 160 8.70 -8.80 9.57
N PRO A 161 7.95 -9.21 10.60
CA PRO A 161 7.92 -10.61 11.04
C PRO A 161 7.41 -11.49 9.90
N LYS A 162 7.92 -12.73 9.85
CA LYS A 162 7.44 -13.73 8.89
C LYS A 162 6.04 -14.16 9.31
N ARG A 163 5.04 -13.72 8.56
CA ARG A 163 3.64 -14.08 8.80
C ARG A 163 3.03 -14.78 7.59
N HIS A 164 2.08 -15.67 7.88
CA HIS A 164 1.23 -16.23 6.84
C HIS A 164 0.21 -15.19 6.36
N ARG A 165 -0.52 -15.50 5.29
CA ARG A 165 -1.60 -14.62 4.85
C ARG A 165 -2.70 -14.60 5.91
N SER A 166 -3.26 -13.43 6.19
CA SER A 166 -4.33 -13.26 7.19
C SER A 166 -5.66 -13.93 6.79
N ASP A 167 -5.82 -14.30 5.52
CA ASP A 167 -6.95 -15.01 4.96
C ASP A 167 -6.70 -16.51 4.77
N LEU A 168 -5.61 -17.04 5.33
CA LEU A 168 -5.35 -18.47 5.31
C LEU A 168 -6.54 -19.24 5.90
N GLY A 169 -7.10 -20.18 5.15
CA GLY A 169 -8.27 -20.95 5.56
C GLY A 169 -9.62 -20.23 5.44
N LYS A 170 -9.64 -18.91 5.14
CA LYS A 170 -10.88 -18.17 4.89
C LYS A 170 -11.44 -18.51 3.51
N ARG A 171 -12.77 -18.47 3.38
CA ARG A 171 -13.42 -18.52 2.07
C ARG A 171 -13.29 -17.17 1.36
N HIS A 172 -12.83 -17.23 0.12
CA HIS A 172 -12.93 -16.09 -0.78
C HIS A 172 -14.37 -15.93 -1.29
N ARG A 173 -14.82 -14.68 -1.42
CA ARG A 173 -16.11 -14.36 -2.06
C ARG A 173 -16.12 -14.93 -3.47
N ARG A 174 -17.16 -15.70 -3.79
CA ARG A 174 -17.43 -16.19 -5.16
C ARG A 174 -18.63 -15.43 -5.72
N PRO A 175 -18.62 -15.08 -7.02
CA PRO A 175 -19.76 -14.41 -7.66
C PRO A 175 -21.05 -15.24 -7.65
N LYS A 176 -20.91 -16.58 -7.69
CA LYS A 176 -22.04 -17.51 -7.63
C LYS A 176 -22.23 -17.97 -6.19
N ALA A 177 -23.36 -17.59 -5.60
CA ALA A 177 -23.83 -18.14 -4.33
C ALA A 177 -24.64 -19.42 -4.55
N ASN A 178 -24.83 -20.20 -3.50
CA ASN A 178 -25.77 -21.31 -3.52
C ASN A 178 -27.18 -20.78 -3.84
N PRO A 179 -27.90 -21.30 -4.86
CA PRO A 179 -29.25 -20.85 -5.19
C PRO A 179 -30.24 -20.96 -4.02
N TYR A 180 -30.00 -21.87 -3.08
CA TYR A 180 -30.83 -22.07 -1.89
C TYR A 180 -30.40 -21.23 -0.67
N GLY A 181 -29.38 -20.37 -0.82
CA GLY A 181 -28.88 -19.53 0.28
C GLY A 181 -28.29 -20.30 1.47
N LEU A 182 -28.14 -21.62 1.37
CA LEU A 182 -27.70 -22.44 2.49
C LEU A 182 -26.24 -22.13 2.84
N PRO A 183 -25.90 -22.13 4.15
CA PRO A 183 -24.52 -22.04 4.58
C PRO A 183 -23.73 -23.20 4.01
N SER A 184 -22.43 -23.00 3.85
CA SER A 184 -21.62 -24.08 3.31
C SER A 184 -21.44 -25.20 4.34
N ARG A 185 -21.36 -26.44 3.85
CA ARG A 185 -21.21 -27.67 4.64
C ARG A 185 -20.15 -27.59 5.74
N TYR A 186 -19.05 -26.86 5.52
CA TYR A 186 -17.98 -26.70 6.49
C TYR A 186 -17.70 -25.22 6.79
N PRO A 187 -17.74 -24.81 8.07
CA PRO A 187 -17.23 -23.51 8.50
C PRO A 187 -15.78 -23.32 8.07
N ARG A 188 -15.46 -22.14 7.56
CA ARG A 188 -14.12 -21.77 7.07
C ARG A 188 -13.88 -20.32 7.41
N ASP A 189 -13.78 -20.07 8.72
CA ASP A 189 -13.78 -18.74 9.30
C ASP A 189 -12.37 -18.12 9.35
N GLY A 190 -11.35 -18.92 9.03
CA GLY A 190 -9.98 -18.47 8.84
C GLY A 190 -8.99 -19.14 9.78
N PRO A 191 -7.89 -18.45 10.11
CA PRO A 191 -6.88 -18.95 11.03
C PRO A 191 -7.49 -19.24 12.40
N LYS A 192 -7.18 -20.41 12.97
CA LYS A 192 -7.62 -20.79 14.32
C LYS A 192 -6.69 -20.25 15.42
N SER A 193 -5.48 -19.86 15.05
CA SER A 193 -4.47 -19.29 15.94
C SER A 193 -4.30 -17.80 15.69
N ALA A 194 -3.71 -17.10 16.66
CA ALA A 194 -3.19 -15.76 16.46
C ALA A 194 -2.18 -15.73 15.30
N GLU A 195 -2.09 -14.59 14.61
CA GLU A 195 -1.17 -14.39 13.47
C GLU A 195 0.30 -14.37 13.91
N VAL A 196 0.56 -13.87 15.11
CA VAL A 196 1.86 -13.87 15.77
C VAL A 196 1.64 -14.36 17.20
N ILE A 197 2.42 -15.35 17.61
CA ILE A 197 2.47 -15.81 19.00
C ILE A 197 3.55 -14.96 19.68
N THR A 198 3.18 -14.27 20.75
CA THR A 198 4.14 -13.53 21.58
C THR A 198 4.71 -14.46 22.63
N ASP A 199 5.95 -14.22 23.06
CA ASP A 199 6.61 -15.02 24.10
C ASP A 199 5.78 -15.06 25.40
N GLU A 200 5.07 -13.97 25.71
CA GLU A 200 4.14 -13.91 26.84
C GLU A 200 2.93 -14.85 26.67
N ALA A 201 2.40 -14.98 25.46
CA ALA A 201 1.28 -15.87 25.18
C ALA A 201 1.72 -17.34 25.25
N GLU A 202 2.93 -17.64 24.79
CA GLU A 202 3.55 -18.96 24.92
C GLU A 202 3.78 -19.32 26.40
N ALA A 203 4.37 -18.40 27.18
CA ALA A 203 4.59 -18.60 28.61
C ALA A 203 3.28 -18.83 29.40
N ARG A 204 2.20 -18.10 29.06
CA ARG A 204 0.89 -18.32 29.67
C ARG A 204 0.34 -19.70 29.33
N ALA A 205 0.44 -20.12 28.07
CA ALA A 205 -0.02 -21.44 27.64
C ALA A 205 0.77 -22.57 28.32
N GLU A 206 2.09 -22.43 28.48
CA GLU A 206 2.90 -23.38 29.25
C GLU A 206 2.47 -23.46 30.71
N GLN A 207 2.18 -22.32 31.33
CA GLN A 207 1.73 -22.28 32.71
C GLN A 207 0.35 -22.91 32.88
N GLU A 208 -0.59 -22.65 31.97
CA GLU A 208 -1.90 -23.30 31.93
C GLU A 208 -1.78 -24.82 31.74
N ALA A 209 -0.89 -25.28 30.86
CA ALA A 209 -0.65 -26.71 30.64
C ALA A 209 -0.10 -27.40 31.91
N ARG A 210 0.87 -26.78 32.60
CA ARG A 210 1.38 -27.31 33.89
C ARG A 210 0.29 -27.39 34.95
N ILE A 211 -0.59 -26.38 35.03
CA ILE A 211 -1.72 -26.40 35.97
C ILE A 211 -2.68 -27.54 35.61
N ALA A 212 -2.99 -27.73 34.33
CA ALA A 212 -3.86 -28.79 33.86
C ALA A 212 -3.31 -30.19 34.20
N GLU A 213 -2.01 -30.43 33.96
CA GLU A 213 -1.33 -31.67 34.34
C GLU A 213 -1.43 -31.95 35.85
N LEU A 214 -1.20 -30.93 36.69
CA LEU A 214 -1.34 -31.06 38.13
C LEU A 214 -2.78 -31.38 38.55
N THR A 215 -3.77 -30.75 37.92
CA THR A 215 -5.17 -31.04 38.21
C THR A 215 -5.56 -32.46 37.79
N ASP A 216 -5.08 -32.95 36.65
CA ASP A 216 -5.34 -34.32 36.19
C ASP A 216 -4.72 -35.33 37.15
N LEU A 217 -3.49 -35.09 37.63
CA LEU A 217 -2.83 -35.95 38.63
C LEU A 217 -3.59 -35.97 39.97
N GLN A 218 -4.08 -34.82 40.44
CA GLN A 218 -4.92 -34.76 41.64
C GLN A 218 -6.22 -35.58 41.46
N LEU A 219 -6.83 -35.51 40.27
CA LEU A 219 -8.04 -36.25 39.94
C LEU A 219 -7.79 -37.76 39.89
N VAL A 220 -6.63 -38.18 39.37
CA VAL A 220 -6.17 -39.58 39.41
C VAL A 220 -5.96 -40.04 40.86
N LEU A 221 -5.27 -39.25 41.69
CA LEU A 221 -5.04 -39.58 43.10
C LEU A 221 -6.35 -39.69 43.89
N LEU A 222 -7.29 -38.78 43.68
CA LEU A 222 -8.62 -38.84 44.31
C LEU A 222 -9.42 -40.07 43.86
N ARG A 223 -9.30 -40.48 42.59
CA ARG A 223 -9.91 -41.72 42.10
C ARG A 223 -9.28 -42.94 42.75
N LEU A 224 -7.96 -42.97 42.91
CA LEU A 224 -7.25 -44.07 43.59
C LEU A 224 -7.64 -44.18 45.08
N GLN A 225 -7.85 -43.06 45.77
CA GLN A 225 -8.31 -43.05 47.17
C GLN A 225 -9.75 -43.55 47.36
N ARG A 226 -10.58 -43.52 46.31
CA ARG A 226 -11.96 -44.04 46.35
C ARG A 226 -12.08 -45.50 45.95
N LEU A 227 -11.00 -46.14 45.49
CA LEU A 227 -11.03 -47.56 45.22
C LEU A 227 -10.97 -48.32 46.55
N PRO A 228 -11.84 -49.33 46.77
CA PRO A 228 -11.69 -50.21 47.92
C PRO A 228 -10.33 -50.89 47.77
N PHE A 229 -9.48 -50.61 48.74
CA PHE A 229 -8.14 -51.14 48.80
C PHE A 229 -8.23 -52.60 49.26
N VAL A 230 -8.43 -53.50 48.28
CA VAL A 230 -8.50 -54.94 48.52
C VAL A 230 -7.08 -55.47 48.59
N TRP A 231 -6.60 -55.72 49.81
CA TRP A 231 -5.34 -56.42 50.04
C TRP A 231 -5.53 -57.91 49.73
N PRO A 232 -4.79 -58.52 48.78
CA PRO A 232 -5.06 -59.88 48.33
C PRO A 232 -4.38 -60.97 49.19
N GLU A 233 -4.34 -60.82 50.52
CA GLU A 233 -3.57 -61.75 51.37
C GLU A 233 -4.27 -62.38 52.58
N LEU A 234 -5.58 -62.22 52.76
CA LEU A 234 -6.28 -62.93 53.85
C LEU A 234 -7.61 -63.57 53.39
N ALA A 235 -7.52 -64.42 52.37
CA ALA A 235 -8.54 -65.45 52.12
C ALA A 235 -7.85 -66.82 52.21
N ALA A 236 -7.62 -67.25 53.46
CA ALA A 236 -7.31 -68.62 53.84
C ALA A 236 -8.51 -69.21 54.58
#